data_AF-A0A1M4Z7H7-F1
#
_entry.id   AF-A0A1M4Z7H7-F1
#
_cell.length_a   1.000
_cell.length_b   1.000
_cell.length_c   1.000
_cell.angle_alpha   90.00
_cell.angle_beta   90.00
_cell.angle_gamma   90.00
#
_symmetry.space_group_name_H-M   'P 1'
#
loop_
_entity.id
_entity.type
_entity.pdbx_description
1 polymer ?
#
loop_
_entity_poly.entity_id
_entity_poly.type
_entity_poly.pdbx_seq_one_letter_code
_entity_poly.pdbx_strand_id
1 'polypeptide(L)'
;MNVTDQAAVDAFPELAHLITLRNGGWRFLPPLVRDGRPVEVDGFREWPGGHRDAIGVRSPSDVTGLRMTGEEPPGIVWQRDGGLGEVVFALLSLPPPEDRLAPRLVVASAPPLWTPIESVPL
;
A
#
# COMPACT_ATOMS: atom_id res chain seq x y z
N MET A 1 -20.41 -13.62 -1.99
CA MET A 1 -19.90 -13.66 -3.37
C MET A 1 -21.10 -13.78 -4.29
N ASN A 2 -21.26 -12.90 -5.29
CA ASN A 2 -22.40 -12.98 -6.20
C ASN A 2 -22.09 -13.89 -7.41
N VAL A 3 -23.10 -14.23 -8.22
CA VAL A 3 -22.95 -15.14 -9.37
C VAL A 3 -21.92 -14.61 -10.39
N THR A 4 -21.85 -13.29 -10.56
CA THR A 4 -20.89 -12.63 -11.46
C THR A 4 -19.46 -12.78 -10.94
N ASP A 5 -19.24 -12.64 -9.64
CA ASP A 5 -17.95 -12.85 -9.00
C ASP A 5 -17.49 -14.30 -9.15
N GLN A 6 -18.40 -15.27 -8.96
CA GLN A 6 -18.07 -16.69 -9.10
C GLN A 6 -17.64 -17.03 -10.54
N ALA A 7 -18.42 -16.61 -11.54
CA ALA A 7 -18.07 -16.82 -12.93
C ALA A 7 -16.73 -16.15 -13.31
N ALA A 8 -16.44 -14.97 -12.75
CA ALA A 8 -15.17 -14.29 -12.97
C ALA A 8 -14.00 -15.06 -12.35
N VAL A 9 -14.14 -15.61 -11.15
CA VAL A 9 -13.10 -16.41 -10.49
C VAL A 9 -12.89 -17.76 -11.17
N ASP A 10 -13.95 -18.39 -11.65
CA ASP A 10 -13.84 -19.65 -12.41
C ASP A 10 -13.03 -19.44 -13.70
N ALA A 11 -13.14 -18.26 -14.33
CA ALA A 11 -12.35 -17.89 -15.50
C ALA A 11 -10.94 -17.37 -15.16
N PHE A 12 -10.80 -16.64 -14.05
CA PHE A 12 -9.57 -15.98 -13.61
C PHE A 12 -9.41 -16.13 -12.08
N PRO A 13 -8.81 -17.24 -11.62
CA PRO A 13 -8.72 -17.56 -10.19
C PRO A 13 -8.07 -16.46 -9.34
N GLU A 14 -7.12 -15.72 -9.91
CA GLU A 14 -6.42 -14.62 -9.25
C GLU A 14 -7.35 -13.48 -8.79
N LEU A 15 -8.53 -13.32 -9.41
CA LEU A 15 -9.52 -12.32 -9.02
C LEU A 15 -10.10 -12.58 -7.62
N ALA A 16 -10.00 -13.82 -7.11
CA ALA A 16 -10.38 -14.14 -5.74
C ALA A 16 -9.62 -13.29 -4.70
N HIS A 17 -8.37 -12.92 -4.98
CA HIS A 17 -7.58 -12.06 -4.11
C HIS A 17 -8.17 -10.63 -4.02
N LEU A 18 -8.59 -10.07 -5.16
CA LEU A 18 -9.21 -8.74 -5.22
C LEU A 18 -10.59 -8.73 -4.56
N ILE A 19 -11.37 -9.81 -4.71
CA ILE A 19 -12.64 -9.98 -4.00
C ILE A 19 -12.41 -10.04 -2.49
N THR A 20 -11.35 -10.72 -2.04
CA THR A 20 -10.97 -10.78 -0.62
C THR A 20 -10.68 -9.38 -0.07
N LEU A 21 -9.90 -8.56 -0.80
CA LEU A 21 -9.67 -7.16 -0.42
C LEU A 21 -10.98 -6.37 -0.35
N ARG A 22 -11.84 -6.47 -1.38
CA ARG A 22 -13.13 -5.76 -1.43
C ARG A 22 -14.00 -6.10 -0.22
N ASN A 23 -14.05 -7.37 0.17
CA ASN A 23 -14.78 -7.82 1.35
C ASN A 23 -14.15 -7.31 2.66
N GLY A 24 -12.84 -6.99 2.65
CA GLY A 24 -12.10 -6.37 3.75
C GLY A 24 -12.19 -4.84 3.81
N GLY A 25 -13.13 -4.22 3.09
CA GLY A 25 -13.36 -2.77 3.11
C GLY A 25 -12.50 -1.96 2.13
N TRP A 26 -11.79 -2.63 1.22
CA TRP A 26 -11.07 -1.96 0.14
C TRP A 26 -12.02 -1.47 -0.95
N ARG A 27 -11.66 -0.34 -1.55
CA ARG A 27 -12.31 0.25 -2.72
C ARG A 27 -11.35 0.19 -3.90
N PHE A 28 -11.87 -0.12 -5.08
CA PHE A 28 -11.11 -0.09 -6.32
C PHE A 28 -11.56 1.08 -7.19
N LEU A 29 -10.59 1.75 -7.82
CA LEU A 29 -10.82 2.79 -8.79
C LEU A 29 -11.14 2.17 -10.16
N PRO A 30 -11.77 2.92 -11.08
CA PRO A 30 -11.86 2.52 -12.47
C PRO A 30 -10.46 2.18 -13.02
N PRO A 31 -10.31 1.12 -13.84
CA PRO A 31 -9.03 0.77 -14.41
C PRO A 31 -8.44 1.93 -15.21
N LEU A 32 -7.13 2.12 -15.11
CA LEU A 32 -6.41 2.98 -16.03
C LEU A 32 -6.42 2.34 -17.41
N VAL A 33 -6.87 3.10 -18.41
CA VAL A 33 -6.96 2.63 -19.80
C VAL A 33 -5.92 3.35 -20.66
N ARG A 34 -5.16 2.58 -21.43
CA ARG A 34 -4.27 3.08 -22.50
C ARG A 34 -4.60 2.35 -23.79
N ASP A 35 -4.75 3.10 -24.88
CA ASP A 35 -5.10 2.55 -26.21
C ASP A 35 -6.33 1.63 -26.20
N GLY A 36 -7.36 2.00 -25.42
CA GLY A 36 -8.60 1.25 -25.28
C GLY A 36 -8.50 -0.05 -24.47
N ARG A 37 -7.35 -0.31 -23.82
CA ARG A 37 -7.12 -1.49 -23.00
C ARG A 37 -6.84 -1.11 -21.54
N PRO A 38 -7.41 -1.83 -20.55
CA PRO A 38 -7.00 -1.70 -19.17
C PRO A 38 -5.53 -2.07 -19.00
N VAL A 39 -4.75 -1.22 -18.34
CA VAL A 39 -3.32 -1.45 -18.08
C VAL A 39 -2.97 -1.47 -16.60
N GLU A 40 -3.83 -0.94 -15.74
CA GLU A 40 -3.60 -0.89 -14.30
C GLU A 40 -4.94 -0.80 -13.56
N VAL A 41 -5.02 -1.45 -12.40
CA VAL A 41 -6.14 -1.35 -11.46
C VAL A 41 -5.60 -0.93 -10.11
N ASP A 42 -6.08 0.21 -9.63
CA ASP A 42 -5.70 0.73 -8.32
C ASP A 42 -6.81 0.47 -7.29
N GLY A 43 -6.40 0.12 -6.08
CA GLY A 43 -7.27 -0.06 -4.93
C GLY A 43 -6.70 0.60 -3.70
N PHE A 44 -7.58 0.98 -2.78
CA PHE A 44 -7.17 1.58 -1.51
C PHE A 44 -8.13 1.25 -0.37
N ARG A 45 -7.62 1.33 0.85
CA ARG A 45 -8.38 1.31 2.09
C ARG A 45 -7.94 2.48 2.95
N GLU A 46 -8.92 3.21 3.47
CA GLU A 46 -8.67 4.31 4.40
C GLU A 46 -8.88 3.82 5.83
N TRP A 47 -8.00 4.25 6.72
CA TRP A 47 -8.08 3.97 8.14
C TRP A 47 -8.50 5.22 8.92
N PRO A 48 -9.15 5.06 10.08
CA PRO A 48 -9.27 6.14 11.04
C PRO A 48 -7.89 6.73 11.35
N GLY A 49 -7.78 8.07 11.44
CA GLY A 49 -6.49 8.75 11.64
C GLY A 49 -5.70 9.04 10.36
N GLY A 50 -6.27 8.79 9.18
CA GLY A 50 -5.75 9.29 7.89
C GLY A 50 -4.74 8.39 7.20
N HIS A 51 -4.28 7.32 7.84
CA HIS A 51 -3.47 6.30 7.18
C HIS A 51 -4.23 5.67 6.01
N ARG A 52 -3.49 5.31 4.96
CA ARG A 52 -4.06 4.69 3.77
C ARG A 52 -3.22 3.50 3.33
N ASP A 53 -3.90 2.40 3.06
CA ASP A 53 -3.31 1.28 2.34
C ASP A 53 -3.68 1.41 0.86
N ALA A 54 -2.74 1.11 -0.02
CA ALA A 54 -2.93 1.17 -1.47
C ALA A 54 -2.37 -0.08 -2.15
N ILE A 55 -2.95 -0.45 -3.28
CA ILE A 55 -2.49 -1.52 -4.15
C ILE A 55 -2.62 -1.05 -5.60
N GLY A 56 -1.56 -1.19 -6.39
CA GLY A 56 -1.56 -0.99 -7.84
C GLY A 56 -1.28 -2.32 -8.53
N VAL A 57 -2.15 -2.73 -9.45
CA VAL A 57 -2.09 -4.03 -10.15
C VAL A 57 -1.95 -3.78 -11.64
N ARG A 58 -0.76 -4.03 -12.21
CA ARG A 58 -0.55 -3.98 -13.68
C ARG A 58 -0.72 -5.35 -14.32
N SER A 59 -0.34 -6.39 -13.59
CA SER A 59 -0.56 -7.79 -13.96
C SER A 59 -0.57 -8.67 -12.71
N PRO A 60 -0.99 -9.94 -12.78
CA PRO A 60 -0.91 -10.86 -11.64
C PRO A 60 0.49 -11.05 -11.05
N SER A 61 1.55 -10.75 -11.82
CA SER A 61 2.96 -10.82 -11.41
C SER A 61 3.62 -9.46 -11.15
N ASP A 62 2.92 -8.35 -11.41
CA ASP A 62 3.43 -6.98 -11.24
C ASP A 62 2.41 -6.17 -10.44
N VAL A 63 2.58 -6.24 -9.12
CA VAL A 63 1.72 -5.62 -8.13
C VAL A 63 2.58 -4.89 -7.10
N THR A 64 2.18 -3.68 -6.76
CA THR A 64 2.76 -2.88 -5.68
C THR A 64 1.72 -2.65 -4.60
N GLY A 65 2.05 -2.97 -3.34
CA GLY A 65 1.26 -2.68 -2.16
C GLY A 65 1.98 -1.66 -1.28
N LEU A 66 1.23 -0.72 -0.71
CA LEU A 66 1.76 0.36 0.13
C LEU A 66 0.92 0.55 1.40
N ARG A 67 1.57 1.01 2.47
CA ARG A 67 0.92 1.75 3.56
C ARG A 67 1.56 3.13 3.69
N MET A 68 0.72 4.14 3.77
CA MET A 68 1.11 5.54 3.90
C MET A 68 0.55 6.17 5.19
N THR A 69 1.26 7.15 5.74
CA THR A 69 0.76 8.02 6.81
C THR A 69 -0.33 8.95 6.31
N GLY A 70 -1.12 9.51 7.23
CA GLY A 70 -2.09 10.56 6.94
C GLY A 70 -1.51 11.99 6.97
N GLU A 71 -0.19 12.12 6.98
CA GLU A 71 0.51 13.41 6.98
C GLU A 71 0.53 14.02 5.57
N GLU A 72 0.88 15.32 5.48
CA GLU A 72 1.04 16.02 4.21
C GLU A 72 2.49 16.55 4.09
N PRO A 73 3.32 16.03 3.15
CA PRO A 73 3.01 14.93 2.23
C PRO A 73 2.94 13.56 2.93
N PRO A 74 2.19 12.59 2.38
CA PRO A 74 2.07 11.27 2.98
C PRO A 74 3.40 10.51 2.90
N GLY A 75 3.85 9.99 4.05
CA GLY A 75 5.05 9.16 4.16
C GLY A 75 4.75 7.69 3.95
N ILE A 76 5.56 6.97 3.17
CA ILE A 76 5.46 5.52 3.01
C ILE A 76 6.08 4.84 4.25
N VAL A 77 5.30 4.03 4.97
CA VAL A 77 5.76 3.29 6.16
C VAL A 77 5.93 1.79 5.89
N TRP A 78 5.38 1.32 4.78
CA TRP A 78 5.51 -0.05 4.33
C TRP A 78 5.29 -0.12 2.81
N GLN A 79 6.06 -0.98 2.15
CA GLN A 79 5.94 -1.28 0.72
C GLN A 79 6.23 -2.75 0.48
N ARG A 80 5.54 -3.35 -0.48
CA ARG A 80 5.89 -4.64 -1.06
C ARG A 80 5.55 -4.68 -2.54
N ASP A 81 6.51 -5.12 -3.33
CA ASP A 81 6.33 -5.44 -4.74
C ASP A 81 6.32 -6.96 -4.93
N GLY A 82 5.54 -7.48 -5.86
CA GLY A 82 5.51 -8.91 -6.17
C GLY A 82 4.24 -9.38 -6.88
N GLY A 83 3.91 -10.66 -6.69
CA GLY A 83 2.70 -11.25 -7.25
C GLY A 83 1.45 -10.85 -6.48
N LEU A 84 0.29 -10.88 -7.16
CA LEU A 84 -0.99 -10.43 -6.59
C LEU A 84 -1.32 -11.13 -5.27
N GLY A 85 -1.27 -12.46 -5.23
CA GLY A 85 -1.58 -13.21 -4.01
C GLY A 85 -0.65 -12.89 -2.84
N GLU A 86 0.64 -12.69 -3.14
CA GLU A 86 1.66 -12.35 -2.15
C GLU A 86 1.45 -10.96 -1.56
N VAL A 87 1.22 -9.96 -2.42
CA VAL A 87 0.99 -8.57 -1.99
C VAL A 87 -0.33 -8.45 -1.24
N VAL A 88 -1.41 -9.08 -1.73
CA VAL A 88 -2.70 -9.11 -1.01
C VAL A 88 -2.56 -9.76 0.36
N PHE A 89 -1.88 -10.91 0.44
CA PHE A 89 -1.64 -11.57 1.72
C PHE A 89 -0.87 -10.66 2.68
N ALA A 90 0.17 -9.99 2.19
CA ALA A 90 0.99 -9.11 3.01
C ALA A 90 0.20 -7.89 3.51
N LEU A 91 -0.62 -7.26 2.66
CA LEU A 91 -1.50 -6.14 3.03
C LEU A 91 -2.54 -6.55 4.08
N LEU A 92 -3.18 -7.71 3.92
CA LEU A 92 -4.16 -8.22 4.87
C LEU A 92 -3.52 -8.66 6.20
N SER A 93 -2.23 -8.97 6.21
CA SER A 93 -1.47 -9.35 7.40
C SER A 93 -0.97 -8.14 8.20
N LEU A 94 -1.08 -6.92 7.66
CA LEU A 94 -0.72 -5.72 8.39
C LEU A 94 -1.72 -5.48 9.54
N PRO A 95 -1.24 -5.27 10.78
CA PRO A 95 -2.12 -4.88 11.85
C PRO A 95 -2.68 -3.46 11.58
N PRO A 96 -3.80 -3.05 12.19
CA PRO A 96 -4.30 -1.68 12.07
C PRO A 96 -3.23 -0.63 12.42
N PRO A 97 -3.19 0.56 11.78
CA PRO A 97 -2.14 1.57 12.01
C PRO A 97 -1.95 1.99 13.48
N GLU A 98 -3.02 1.99 14.27
CA GLU A 98 -3.01 2.30 15.70
C GLU A 98 -2.40 1.19 16.57
N ASP A 99 -2.23 -0.02 16.03
CA ASP A 99 -1.62 -1.14 16.73
C ASP A 99 -0.13 -0.85 17.01
N ARG A 100 0.36 -1.33 18.16
CA ARG A 100 1.76 -1.19 18.56
C ARG A 100 2.74 -1.90 17.63
N LEU A 101 2.29 -2.92 16.90
CA LEU A 101 3.09 -3.70 15.95
C LEU A 101 2.94 -3.21 14.50
N ALA A 102 2.19 -2.12 14.27
CA ALA A 102 2.07 -1.54 12.95
C ALA A 102 3.41 -0.97 12.47
N PRO A 103 3.74 -1.10 11.17
CA PRO A 103 4.86 -0.39 10.57
C PRO A 103 4.69 1.12 10.79
N ARG A 104 5.77 1.77 11.24
CA ARG A 104 5.82 3.21 11.52
C ARG A 104 7.06 3.78 10.88
N LEU A 105 6.96 5.02 10.41
CA LEU A 105 8.14 5.76 9.99
C LEU A 105 9.00 6.02 11.23
N VAL A 106 10.22 5.50 11.24
CA VAL A 106 11.21 5.88 12.26
C VAL A 106 11.97 7.08 11.75
N VAL A 107 11.53 8.27 12.14
CA VAL A 107 12.29 9.50 11.91
C VAL A 107 13.31 9.63 13.03
N ALA A 108 14.54 9.19 12.79
CA ALA A 108 15.63 9.45 13.71
C ALA A 108 16.07 10.91 13.57
N SER A 109 16.06 11.66 14.67
CA SER A 109 16.74 12.95 14.76
C SER A 109 18.18 12.69 15.18
N ALA A 110 19.15 13.07 14.34
CA ALA A 110 20.55 13.06 14.74
C ALA A 110 20.79 14.22 15.72
N PRO A 111 21.61 14.03 16.79
CA PRO A 111 22.08 15.16 17.57
C PRO A 111 22.80 16.16 16.64
N PRO A 112 22.78 17.47 16.96
CA PRO A 112 23.47 18.46 16.15
C PRO A 112 24.91 18.02 15.92
N LEU A 113 25.34 18.01 14.65
CA LEU A 113 26.72 17.73 14.26
C LEU A 113 27.63 18.64 15.10
N TRP A 114 28.57 18.03 15.83
CA TRP A 114 29.57 18.81 16.52
C TRP A 114 30.38 19.59 15.49
N THR A 115 30.19 20.91 15.46
CA THR A 115 31.01 21.84 14.70
C THR A 115 32.13 22.34 15.63
N PRO A 116 33.41 22.09 15.30
CA PRO A 116 34.52 22.70 16.04
C PRO A 116 34.39 24.21 15.96
N ILE A 117 34.40 24.87 17.12
CA ILE A 117 34.55 26.33 17.17
C ILE A 117 36.01 26.59 16.84
N GLU A 118 36.29 27.26 15.73
CA GLU A 118 37.65 27.73 15.43
C GLU A 118 38.07 28.69 16.56
N SER A 119 39.02 28.26 17.38
CA SER A 119 39.70 29.14 18.32
C SER A 119 40.49 30.19 17.54
N VAL A 120 39.95 31.42 17.53
CA VAL A 120 40.64 32.60 17.01
C VAL A 120 41.88 32.85 17.89
N PRO A 121 43.10 32.92 17.34
CA PRO A 121 44.28 33.29 18.11
C PRO A 121 44.22 34.79 18.46
N LEU A 122 44.60 35.11 19.70
CA LEU A 122 44.79 36.47 20.22
C LEU A 122 45.95 37.20 19.52
#